data_AF-A0A839RT28-F1
#
_entry.id   AF-A0A839RT28-F1
#
_cell.length_a   1.000
_cell.length_b   1.000
_cell.length_c   1.000
_cell.angle_alpha   90.00
_cell.angle_beta   90.00
_cell.angle_gamma   90.00
#
_symmetry.space_group_name_H-M   'P 1'
#
loop_
_entity.id
_entity.type
_entity.pdbx_description
1 polymer ?
#
loop_
_entity_poly.entity_id
_entity_poly.type
_entity_poly.pdbx_seq_one_letter_code
_entity_poly.pdbx_strand_id
1 'polypeptide(L)'
;MTSYSTPPTDEQIVRAFTSYANDRAAAGVMIAKAVTEVSFGDGRVRVVLDPAKSGAQYWALIETAAFENLAELFGIPAAFDDDKGIWLRTRVVSVDVRDVDGRPLGICTTGELNDRAIGRR
;
A
#
# COMPACT_ATOMS: atom_id res chain seq x y z
N MET A 1 -21.24 9.51 -3.08
CA MET A 1 -20.68 9.09 -4.38
C MET A 1 -19.42 9.88 -4.61
N THR A 2 -18.27 9.23 -4.71
CA THR A 2 -17.00 9.91 -5.04
C THR A 2 -17.02 10.20 -6.54
N SER A 3 -16.96 11.46 -6.95
CA SER A 3 -16.82 11.80 -8.36
C SER A 3 -15.36 11.66 -8.76
N TYR A 4 -15.04 10.73 -9.66
CA TYR A 4 -13.68 10.52 -10.19
C TYR A 4 -13.34 11.46 -11.36
N SER A 5 -14.14 12.52 -11.56
CA SER A 5 -13.98 13.49 -12.64
C SER A 5 -12.81 14.46 -12.45
N THR A 6 -12.20 14.49 -11.28
CA THR A 6 -11.01 15.30 -10.95
C THR A 6 -9.91 14.42 -10.38
N PRO A 7 -8.61 14.71 -10.59
CA PRO A 7 -7.53 13.96 -9.95
C PRO A 7 -7.68 13.91 -8.41
N PRO A 8 -7.20 12.84 -7.75
CA PRO A 8 -7.30 12.70 -6.30
C PRO A 8 -6.48 13.76 -5.58
N THR A 9 -6.96 14.26 -4.44
CA THR A 9 -6.14 15.07 -3.52
C THR A 9 -5.19 14.18 -2.72
N ASP A 10 -4.15 14.78 -2.13
CA ASP A 10 -3.19 14.05 -1.29
C ASP A 10 -3.90 13.36 -0.11
N GLU A 11 -4.85 14.04 0.52
CA GLU A 11 -5.69 13.49 1.60
C GLU A 11 -6.53 12.31 1.13
N GLN A 12 -7.08 12.36 -0.08
CA GLN A 12 -7.85 11.26 -0.64
C GLN A 12 -6.98 10.04 -0.93
N ILE A 13 -5.76 10.25 -1.41
CA ILE A 13 -4.77 9.18 -1.61
C ILE A 13 -4.44 8.55 -0.27
N VAL A 14 -3.96 9.34 0.70
CA VAL A 14 -3.62 8.85 2.03
C VAL A 14 -4.79 8.09 2.65
N ARG A 15 -6.01 8.65 2.58
CA ARG A 15 -7.21 7.99 3.09
C ARG A 15 -7.48 6.66 2.41
N ALA A 16 -7.35 6.57 1.08
CA ALA A 16 -7.62 5.33 0.36
C ALA A 16 -6.68 4.18 0.77
N PHE A 17 -5.40 4.49 0.94
CA PHE A 17 -4.39 3.51 1.36
C PHE A 17 -4.49 3.18 2.85
N THR A 18 -4.74 4.18 3.72
CA THR A 18 -4.98 3.97 5.15
C THR A 18 -6.24 3.11 5.38
N SER A 19 -7.33 3.37 4.67
CA SER A 19 -8.55 2.55 4.76
C SER A 19 -8.28 1.10 4.36
N TYR A 20 -7.52 0.87 3.28
CA TYR A 20 -7.14 -0.48 2.88
C TYR A 20 -6.32 -1.20 3.96
N ALA A 21 -5.31 -0.53 4.53
CA ALA A 21 -4.50 -1.10 5.61
C ALA A 21 -5.36 -1.45 6.84
N ASN A 22 -6.27 -0.56 7.23
CA ASN A 22 -7.19 -0.78 8.35
C ASN A 22 -8.14 -1.94 8.10
N ASP A 23 -8.69 -2.07 6.89
CA ASP A 23 -9.58 -3.18 6.52
C ASP A 23 -8.84 -4.52 6.60
N ARG A 24 -7.59 -4.57 6.13
CA ARG A 24 -6.74 -5.77 6.23
C ARG A 24 -6.38 -6.09 7.68
N ALA A 25 -6.05 -5.07 8.48
CA ALA A 25 -5.76 -5.23 9.90
C ALA A 25 -6.98 -5.78 10.67
N ALA A 26 -8.18 -5.27 10.38
CA ALA A 26 -9.43 -5.74 10.93
C ALA A 26 -9.76 -7.18 10.51
N ALA A 27 -9.39 -7.56 9.28
CA ALA A 27 -9.49 -8.93 8.78
C ALA A 27 -8.41 -9.89 9.35
N GLY A 28 -7.56 -9.42 10.26
CA GLY A 28 -6.55 -10.25 10.94
C GLY A 28 -5.20 -10.35 10.23
N VAL A 29 -4.97 -9.60 9.14
CA VAL A 29 -3.69 -9.58 8.44
C VAL A 29 -2.62 -8.92 9.32
N MET A 30 -1.69 -9.72 9.85
CA MET A 30 -0.71 -9.28 10.86
C MET A 30 0.18 -8.14 10.35
N ILE A 31 0.68 -8.24 9.10
CA ILE A 31 1.52 -7.19 8.50
C ILE A 31 0.77 -5.85 8.37
N ALA A 32 -0.54 -5.88 8.17
CA ALA A 32 -1.36 -4.66 8.11
C ALA A 32 -1.56 -4.02 9.49
N LYS A 33 -1.59 -4.82 10.56
CA LYS A 33 -1.63 -4.30 11.95
C LYS A 33 -0.34 -3.58 12.35
N ALA A 34 0.76 -3.87 11.67
CA ALA A 34 2.03 -3.17 11.88
C ALA A 34 2.05 -1.77 11.26
N VAL A 35 1.09 -1.40 10.41
CA VAL A 35 1.10 -0.07 9.76
C VAL A 35 0.96 1.04 10.80
N THR A 36 1.90 1.98 10.79
CA THR A 36 1.92 3.12 11.70
C THR A 36 1.70 4.45 11.00
N GLU A 37 2.13 4.53 9.75
CA GLU A 37 2.02 5.75 8.97
C GLU A 37 1.74 5.39 7.51
N VAL A 38 0.87 6.19 6.90
CA VAL A 38 0.70 6.28 5.45
C VAL A 38 0.82 7.75 5.09
N SER A 39 1.74 8.07 4.19
CA SER A 39 1.96 9.42 3.68
C SER A 39 2.07 9.43 2.17
N PHE A 40 1.80 10.59 1.56
CA PHE A 40 1.91 10.79 0.12
C PHE A 40 2.72 12.05 -0.18
N GLY A 41 3.66 11.92 -1.12
CA GLY A 41 4.48 13.03 -1.61
C GLY A 41 5.24 12.61 -2.86
N ASP A 42 5.48 13.55 -3.78
CA ASP A 42 6.25 13.32 -5.02
C ASP A 42 5.76 12.11 -5.85
N GLY A 43 4.44 11.90 -5.88
CA GLY A 43 3.83 10.76 -6.59
C GLY A 43 4.06 9.40 -5.92
N ARG A 44 4.59 9.38 -4.70
CA ARG A 44 4.89 8.17 -3.94
C ARG A 44 4.00 8.07 -2.70
N VAL A 45 3.36 6.93 -2.54
CA VAL A 45 2.77 6.53 -1.26
C VAL A 45 3.85 5.84 -0.43
N ARG A 46 4.11 6.35 0.78
CA ARG A 46 4.98 5.70 1.75
C ARG A 46 4.12 5.03 2.81
N VAL A 47 4.41 3.75 3.09
CA VAL A 47 3.80 2.99 4.19
C VAL A 47 4.89 2.59 5.16
N VAL A 48 4.74 2.95 6.43
CA VAL A 48 5.69 2.62 7.50
C VAL A 48 5.11 1.54 8.38
N LEU A 49 5.91 0.50 8.64
CA LEU A 49 5.58 -0.63 9.49
C LEU A 49 6.39 -0.62 10.79
N ASP A 50 5.71 -0.80 11.92
CA ASP A 50 6.30 -1.07 13.22
C ASP A 50 5.92 -2.48 13.67
N PRO A 51 6.83 -3.45 13.53
CA PRO A 51 6.56 -4.83 13.94
C PRO A 51 6.23 -4.95 15.44
N ALA A 52 6.77 -4.06 16.29
CA ALA A 52 6.45 -4.08 17.72
C ALA A 52 4.96 -3.82 17.98
N LYS A 53 4.27 -3.04 17.14
CA LYS A 53 2.82 -2.80 17.27
C LYS A 53 1.96 -3.98 16.86
N SER A 54 2.49 -4.89 16.06
CA SER A 54 1.77 -6.11 15.68
C SER A 54 1.74 -7.16 16.81
N GLY A 55 2.52 -6.95 17.88
CA GLY A 55 2.71 -7.94 18.94
C GLY A 55 3.57 -9.15 18.53
N ALA A 56 4.15 -9.13 17.32
CA ALA A 56 5.00 -10.18 16.80
C ALA A 56 6.48 -9.74 16.76
N GLN A 57 7.38 -10.73 16.80
CA GLN A 57 8.78 -10.48 16.50
C GLN A 57 8.95 -10.15 15.01
N TYR A 58 9.88 -9.26 14.68
CA TYR A 58 10.18 -8.80 13.31
C TYR A 58 10.25 -9.95 12.30
N TRP A 59 11.03 -10.99 12.62
CA TRP A 59 11.23 -12.15 11.74
C TRP A 59 9.95 -12.93 11.49
N ALA A 60 9.11 -13.15 12.51
CA ALA A 60 7.83 -13.82 12.34
C ALA A 60 6.84 -13.01 11.48
N LEU A 61 6.94 -11.68 11.50
CA LEU A 61 6.11 -10.81 10.67
C LEU A 61 6.54 -10.83 9.20
N ILE A 62 7.84 -10.86 8.94
CA ILE A 62 8.39 -10.88 7.58
C ILE A 62 8.30 -12.27 6.95
N GLU A 63 8.54 -13.35 7.70
CA GLU A 63 8.42 -14.74 7.20
C GLU A 63 6.97 -15.14 6.88
N THR A 64 5.99 -14.48 7.49
CA THR A 64 4.56 -14.71 7.19
C THR A 64 4.03 -13.81 6.08
N ALA A 65 4.86 -12.92 5.53
CA ALA A 65 4.47 -12.09 4.41
C ALA A 65 4.22 -12.98 3.19
N ALA A 66 3.00 -12.95 2.66
CA ALA A 66 2.64 -13.64 1.41
C ALA A 66 3.35 -13.06 0.16
N PHE A 67 4.09 -11.97 0.33
CA PHE A 67 4.78 -11.24 -0.74
C PHE A 67 6.22 -10.96 -0.31
N GLU A 68 7.18 -11.28 -1.18
CA GLU A 68 8.58 -10.88 -1.02
C GLU A 68 8.75 -9.36 -1.09
N ASN A 69 7.89 -8.69 -1.87
CA ASN A 69 7.82 -7.25 -1.99
C ASN A 69 6.52 -6.74 -1.37
N LEU A 70 6.58 -6.15 -0.17
CA LEU A 70 5.37 -5.69 0.54
C LEU A 70 4.63 -4.56 -0.19
N ALA A 71 5.27 -3.87 -1.14
CA ALA A 71 4.58 -2.90 -1.99
C ALA A 71 3.51 -3.56 -2.88
N GLU A 72 3.59 -4.87 -3.14
CA GLU A 72 2.56 -5.62 -3.85
C GLU A 72 1.27 -5.75 -3.04
N LEU A 73 1.39 -5.94 -1.72
CA LEU A 73 0.23 -5.96 -0.82
C LEU A 73 -0.37 -4.56 -0.65
N PHE A 74 0.46 -3.59 -0.26
CA PHE A 74 -0.03 -2.25 0.04
C PHE A 74 -0.34 -1.42 -1.20
N GLY A 75 0.08 -1.88 -2.39
CA GLY A 75 -0.24 -1.28 -3.67
C GLY A 75 -1.58 -1.67 -4.27
N ILE A 76 -2.28 -2.66 -3.69
CA ILE A 76 -3.58 -3.15 -4.17
C ILE A 76 -4.60 -2.04 -4.49
N PRO A 77 -4.76 -0.96 -3.68
CA PRO A 77 -5.70 0.11 -3.99
C PRO A 77 -5.52 0.75 -5.37
N ALA A 78 -4.29 0.76 -5.90
CA ALA A 78 -3.93 1.33 -7.19
C ALA A 78 -3.52 0.26 -8.22
N ALA A 79 -3.81 -1.02 -7.97
CA ALA A 79 -3.39 -2.12 -8.85
C ALA A 79 -4.42 -2.43 -9.94
N PHE A 80 -5.72 -2.42 -9.65
CA PHE A 80 -6.75 -2.90 -10.59
C PHE A 80 -7.24 -1.81 -11.57
N ASP A 81 -7.86 -2.23 -12.68
CA ASP A 81 -8.51 -1.35 -13.67
C ASP A 81 -9.95 -0.96 -13.28
N ASP A 82 -10.29 -1.02 -11.98
CA ASP A 82 -11.52 -0.40 -11.51
C ASP A 82 -11.40 1.14 -11.48
N ASP A 83 -12.53 1.83 -11.41
CA ASP A 83 -12.58 3.30 -11.45
C ASP A 83 -11.66 3.94 -10.39
N LYS A 84 -11.58 3.30 -9.21
CA LYS A 84 -10.76 3.79 -8.09
C LYS A 84 -9.27 3.62 -8.39
N GLY A 85 -8.85 2.47 -8.91
CA GLY A 85 -7.47 2.16 -9.26
C GLY A 85 -6.97 3.05 -10.38
N ILE A 86 -7.76 3.22 -11.44
CA ILE A 86 -7.47 4.15 -12.54
C ILE A 86 -7.31 5.57 -11.99
N TRP A 87 -8.26 6.02 -11.17
CA TRP A 87 -8.24 7.35 -10.57
C TRP A 87 -7.00 7.59 -9.69
N LEU A 88 -6.64 6.63 -8.83
CA LEU A 88 -5.45 6.74 -7.98
C LEU A 88 -4.16 6.79 -8.81
N ARG A 89 -4.06 5.99 -9.88
CA ARG A 89 -2.89 5.96 -10.78
C ARG A 89 -2.63 7.28 -11.52
N THR A 90 -3.59 8.21 -11.57
CA THR A 90 -3.37 9.53 -12.17
C THR A 90 -2.35 10.38 -11.39
N ARG A 91 -2.12 10.08 -10.11
CA ARG A 91 -1.13 10.79 -9.26
C ARG A 91 -0.19 9.87 -8.51
N VAL A 92 -0.58 8.63 -8.24
CA VAL A 92 0.28 7.66 -7.55
C VAL A 92 1.13 6.91 -8.59
N VAL A 93 2.41 7.21 -8.59
CA VAL A 93 3.43 6.60 -9.45
C VAL A 93 4.01 5.34 -8.81
N SER A 94 4.21 5.35 -7.49
CA SER A 94 4.85 4.24 -6.77
C SER A 94 4.38 4.09 -5.33
N VAL A 95 4.59 2.89 -4.80
CA VAL A 95 4.38 2.55 -3.40
C VAL A 95 5.72 2.09 -2.81
N ASP A 96 6.10 2.69 -1.69
CA ASP A 96 7.37 2.46 -0.99
C ASP A 96 7.06 2.06 0.45
N VAL A 97 7.34 0.81 0.79
CA VAL A 97 7.06 0.22 2.10
C VAL A 97 8.37 0.10 2.87
N ARG A 98 8.38 0.62 4.10
CA ARG A 98 9.55 0.64 4.97
C ARG A 98 9.19 0.24 6.38
N ASP A 99 10.17 -0.21 7.16
CA ASP A 99 10.01 -0.25 8.61
C ASP A 99 10.25 1.13 9.25
N VAL A 100 9.97 1.22 10.55
CA VAL A 100 10.18 2.42 11.38
C VAL A 100 11.65 2.89 11.43
N ASP A 101 12.60 2.00 11.18
CA ASP A 101 14.03 2.33 11.09
C ASP A 101 14.41 2.82 9.67
N GLY A 102 13.45 2.88 8.75
CA GLY A 102 13.62 3.31 7.38
C GLY A 102 14.17 2.24 6.44
N ARG A 103 14.27 0.97 6.87
CA ARG A 103 14.74 -0.12 6.01
C ARG A 103 13.69 -0.42 4.95
N PRO A 104 14.10 -0.61 3.68
CA PRO A 104 13.16 -0.92 2.60
C PRO A 104 12.62 -2.34 2.77
N LEU A 105 11.29 -2.48 2.74
CA LEU A 105 10.58 -3.76 2.73
C LEU A 105 9.89 -4.05 1.40
N GLY A 106 9.88 -3.06 0.50
CA GLY A 106 9.31 -3.21 -0.81
C GLY A 106 9.15 -1.88 -1.53
N ILE A 107 9.37 -1.88 -2.83
CA ILE A 107 9.02 -0.76 -3.70
C ILE A 107 8.47 -1.30 -5.02
N CYS A 108 7.41 -0.68 -5.53
CA CYS A 108 6.80 -1.08 -6.80
C CYS A 108 6.11 0.12 -7.43
N THR A 109 6.18 0.24 -8.75
CA THR A 109 5.39 1.25 -9.48
C THR A 109 3.95 0.79 -9.63
N THR A 110 3.03 1.73 -9.79
CA THR A 110 1.61 1.40 -10.01
C THR A 110 1.35 0.75 -11.38
N GLY A 111 2.22 1.00 -12.36
CA GLY A 111 2.20 0.28 -13.65
C GLY A 111 2.53 -1.20 -13.46
N GLU A 112 3.63 -1.50 -12.77
CA GLU A 112 4.02 -2.88 -12.49
C GLU A 112 3.01 -3.62 -11.58
N LEU A 113 2.35 -2.91 -10.67
CA LEU A 113 1.23 -3.46 -9.88
C LEU A 113 0.03 -3.79 -10.77
N ASN A 114 -0.27 -2.92 -11.74
CA ASN A 114 -1.37 -3.13 -12.69
C ASN A 114 -1.12 -4.32 -13.60
N ASP A 115 0.05 -4.40 -14.23
CA ASP A 115 0.42 -5.50 -15.11
C ASP A 115 0.29 -6.86 -14.42
N ARG A 116 0.76 -6.96 -13.16
CA ARG A 116 0.60 -8.16 -12.33
C ARG A 116 -0.87 -8.46 -12.01
N ALA A 117 -1.65 -7.46 -11.63
CA ALA A 117 -3.03 -7.63 -11.18
C ALA A 117 -3.99 -8.08 -12.32
N ILE A 118 -3.74 -7.63 -13.55
CA ILE A 118 -4.59 -7.95 -14.71
C ILE A 118 -4.00 -9.05 -15.61
N GLY A 119 -2.82 -9.58 -15.28
CA GLY A 119 -2.19 -10.68 -16.01
C GLY A 119 -1.59 -10.29 -17.36
N ARG A 120 -1.21 -9.02 -17.56
CA ARG A 120 -0.39 -8.62 -18.72
C ARG A 120 1.06 -8.99 -18.43
N ARG A 121 1.54 -10.06 -19.06
CA ARG A 121 2.95 -10.48 -19.04
C ARG A 121 3.46 -10.61 -20.47
#